data_AF-A0A957THG4-F1
#
_entry.id   AF-A0A957THG4-F1
#
_cell.length_a   1.000
_cell.length_b   1.000
_cell.length_c   1.000
_cell.angle_alpha   90.00
_cell.angle_beta   90.00
_cell.angle_gamma   90.00
#
_symmetry.space_group_name_H-M   'P 1'
#
loop_
_entity.id
_entity.type
_entity.pdbx_description
1 polymer ?
#
loop_
_entity_poly.entity_id
_entity_poly.type
_entity_poly.pdbx_seq_one_letter_code
_entity_poly.pdbx_strand_id
1 'polypeptide(L)'
;MQKLPIGEQFFARLRERNLLYVDKTEQIFNLMNVGSQVFLSRPRRFGKSLLTTTLKEIYRGNRALFQGLWIEDKLDWQPRPVILINFNALNYRERSLAEALADQMDKLASEYNLTLSERDHKGKFRELILLLAEQNDVILLIDEYDKPITDHLEHEAQLQENIATLRNFYSVLKSPEGERIYFTFITGVSKYGKISIFSELNNLLDITLDVRFATLLGYTQTELEHYFSNYIDRLVTTFQTTHAEILKQIARWYDGYSWDGAHTVYVPYSTLLFLEQQTFTNHWYSTGTPSFLIKLLRSHHIPAYQLADLSADATLLESADVNDISVLSLLFQTGYLTIKARKDSFLGTTYNLGYPNYEVAQSFQRHLLADYLDQNVDRISSSLLQNLQRALATRSLDVFITIFQSVFATIPSHLFLPQEAYYHSVVYLVLKLLGFTIHAEWPTNLGRIDAVLELPDTIYLLEFKMSSGAIALQQIRDKQYAQPFLGSDKTVILLGIAFDRESRNIVDWKHA
;
A
#
# COMPACT_ATOMS: atom_id res chain seq x y z
N MET A 1 -19.26 -7.97 -24.48
CA MET A 1 -18.45 -7.55 -23.31
C MET A 1 -17.08 -8.23 -23.42
N GLN A 2 -15.99 -7.46 -23.48
CA GLN A 2 -14.63 -8.02 -23.44
C GLN A 2 -14.38 -8.69 -22.08
N LYS A 3 -13.48 -9.69 -22.02
CA LYS A 3 -13.13 -10.38 -20.78
C LYS A 3 -12.18 -9.52 -19.93
N LEU A 4 -12.30 -9.59 -18.60
CA LEU A 4 -11.41 -8.90 -17.67
C LEU A 4 -9.99 -9.51 -17.69
N PRO A 5 -8.92 -8.70 -17.67
CA PRO A 5 -7.54 -9.18 -17.66
C PRO A 5 -7.07 -9.57 -16.24
N ILE A 6 -7.83 -10.40 -15.52
CA ILE A 6 -7.50 -10.77 -14.13
C ILE A 6 -6.18 -11.55 -14.08
N GLY A 7 -5.19 -10.95 -13.42
CA GLY A 7 -3.86 -11.55 -13.27
C GLY A 7 -3.01 -11.57 -14.55
N GLU A 8 -3.49 -11.00 -15.66
CA GLU A 8 -2.67 -10.85 -16.87
C GLU A 8 -1.72 -9.66 -16.70
N GLN A 9 -0.44 -9.92 -16.91
CA GLN A 9 0.65 -8.94 -16.71
C GLN A 9 1.42 -8.68 -18.00
N PHE A 10 1.15 -9.43 -19.06
CA PHE A 10 1.84 -9.31 -20.34
C PHE A 10 0.94 -8.62 -21.34
N PHE A 11 1.34 -7.41 -21.75
CA PHE A 11 0.59 -6.58 -22.69
C PHE A 11 0.25 -7.32 -24.00
N ALA A 12 1.24 -7.99 -24.61
CA ALA A 12 1.01 -8.76 -25.85
C ALA A 12 -0.12 -9.78 -25.70
N ARG A 13 -0.08 -10.62 -24.66
CA ARG A 13 -1.13 -11.63 -24.40
C ARG A 13 -2.49 -10.99 -24.14
N LEU A 14 -2.52 -9.85 -23.43
CA LEU A 14 -3.74 -9.10 -23.17
C LEU A 14 -4.41 -8.68 -24.49
N ARG A 15 -3.62 -8.11 -25.42
CA ARG A 15 -4.10 -7.66 -26.73
C ARG A 15 -4.49 -8.82 -27.66
N GLU A 16 -3.64 -9.84 -27.77
CA GLU A 16 -3.88 -11.03 -28.60
C GLU A 16 -5.14 -11.80 -28.19
N ARG A 17 -5.42 -11.86 -26.87
CA ARG A 17 -6.61 -12.53 -26.32
C ARG A 17 -7.85 -11.62 -26.30
N ASN A 18 -7.75 -10.40 -26.82
CA ASN A 18 -8.82 -9.39 -26.83
C ASN A 18 -9.43 -9.18 -25.43
N LEU A 19 -8.56 -9.13 -24.41
CA LEU A 19 -8.96 -8.77 -23.05
C LEU A 19 -9.15 -7.25 -22.96
N LEU A 20 -9.99 -6.83 -22.02
CA LEU A 20 -10.24 -5.41 -21.77
C LEU A 20 -8.93 -4.73 -21.34
N TYR A 21 -8.56 -3.66 -22.03
CA TYR A 21 -7.41 -2.80 -21.72
C TYR A 21 -7.90 -1.38 -21.47
N VAL A 22 -7.49 -0.80 -20.34
CA VAL A 22 -7.65 0.65 -20.09
C VAL A 22 -6.48 1.35 -20.73
N ASP A 23 -6.73 2.15 -21.75
CA ASP A 23 -5.67 2.81 -22.52
C ASP A 23 -4.97 3.90 -21.68
N LYS A 24 -3.72 3.63 -21.31
CA LYS A 24 -2.82 4.56 -20.61
C LYS A 24 -1.74 5.12 -21.52
N THR A 25 -1.80 4.85 -22.82
CA THR A 25 -0.66 5.02 -23.71
C THR A 25 -0.25 6.48 -23.94
N GLU A 26 -1.14 7.45 -23.71
CA GLU A 26 -0.79 8.87 -23.62
C GLU A 26 0.16 9.19 -22.46
N GLN A 27 -0.15 8.69 -21.27
CA GLN A 27 0.70 8.89 -20.10
C GLN A 27 2.02 8.11 -20.25
N ILE A 28 1.99 6.95 -20.90
CA ILE A 28 3.20 6.17 -21.22
C ILE A 28 4.08 6.94 -22.22
N PHE A 29 3.50 7.58 -23.23
CA PHE A 29 4.25 8.43 -24.15
C PHE A 29 4.91 9.61 -23.40
N ASN A 30 4.19 10.27 -22.49
CA ASN A 30 4.77 11.32 -21.66
C ASN A 30 5.90 10.80 -20.74
N LEU A 31 5.75 9.59 -20.20
CA LEU A 31 6.77 8.89 -19.41
C LEU A 31 8.04 8.65 -20.23
N MET A 32 7.91 8.21 -21.48
CA MET A 32 9.05 7.96 -22.36
C MET A 32 9.85 9.22 -22.70
N ASN A 33 9.24 10.40 -22.56
CA ASN A 33 9.84 11.70 -22.91
C ASN A 33 10.31 12.50 -21.68
N VAL A 34 10.15 11.98 -20.46
CA VAL A 34 10.48 12.73 -19.23
C VAL A 34 11.99 12.73 -18.90
N GLY A 35 12.70 11.68 -19.33
CA GLY A 35 14.12 11.48 -19.06
C GLY A 35 14.57 10.09 -19.50
N SER A 36 15.89 9.89 -19.59
CA SER A 36 16.48 8.62 -20.04
C SER A 36 16.56 7.55 -18.96
N GLN A 37 16.47 7.92 -17.67
CA GLN A 37 16.48 6.98 -16.55
C GLN A 37 15.36 7.34 -15.59
N VAL A 38 14.35 6.47 -15.50
CA VAL A 38 13.12 6.75 -14.76
C VAL A 38 12.85 5.65 -13.74
N PHE A 39 12.47 6.08 -12.54
CA PHE A 39 12.07 5.22 -11.45
C PHE A 39 10.63 5.49 -11.04
N LEU A 40 9.84 4.42 -10.90
CA LEU A 40 8.47 4.49 -10.38
C LEU A 40 8.26 3.42 -9.32
N SER A 41 7.95 3.83 -8.09
CA SER A 41 7.47 2.91 -7.04
C SER A 41 5.95 2.98 -6.90
N ARG A 42 5.32 1.81 -6.86
CA ARG A 42 3.88 1.65 -6.59
C ARG A 42 3.68 0.35 -5.80
N PRO A 43 2.65 0.27 -4.95
CA PRO A 43 2.33 -0.96 -4.23
C PRO A 43 2.11 -2.16 -5.18
N ARG A 44 2.08 -3.36 -4.60
CA ARG A 44 1.80 -4.58 -5.37
C ARG A 44 0.44 -4.46 -6.08
N ARG A 45 0.32 -5.10 -7.24
CA ARG A 45 -0.95 -5.21 -8.01
C ARG A 45 -1.50 -3.93 -8.64
N PHE A 46 -0.70 -2.86 -8.71
CA PHE A 46 -1.04 -1.63 -9.43
C PHE A 46 -0.82 -1.68 -10.94
N GLY A 47 -0.34 -2.80 -11.49
CA GLY A 47 -0.09 -2.93 -12.93
C GLY A 47 1.32 -2.52 -13.37
N LYS A 48 2.30 -2.48 -12.45
CA LYS A 48 3.71 -2.19 -12.76
C LYS A 48 4.26 -3.11 -13.86
N SER A 49 4.10 -4.43 -13.71
CA SER A 49 4.53 -5.40 -14.72
C SER A 49 3.81 -5.23 -16.06
N LEU A 50 2.53 -4.84 -16.04
CA LEU A 50 1.79 -4.54 -17.27
C LEU A 50 2.35 -3.30 -17.97
N LEU A 51 2.67 -2.24 -17.23
CA LEU A 51 3.34 -1.06 -17.76
C LEU A 51 4.71 -1.42 -18.34
N THR A 52 5.52 -2.19 -17.61
CA THR A 52 6.85 -2.63 -18.06
C THR A 52 6.77 -3.46 -19.34
N THR A 53 5.82 -4.39 -19.43
CA THR A 53 5.63 -5.17 -20.67
C THR A 53 5.02 -4.33 -21.79
N THR A 54 4.20 -3.33 -21.49
CA THR A 54 3.72 -2.38 -22.50
C THR A 54 4.89 -1.59 -23.10
N LEU A 55 5.78 -1.03 -22.27
CA LEU A 55 7.01 -0.37 -22.72
C LEU A 55 7.88 -1.31 -23.57
N LYS A 56 8.05 -2.57 -23.15
CA LYS A 56 8.78 -3.58 -23.93
C LYS A 56 8.20 -3.71 -25.34
N GLU A 57 6.88 -3.84 -25.48
CA GLU A 57 6.24 -4.01 -26.79
C GLU A 57 6.29 -2.73 -27.63
N ILE A 58 6.23 -1.54 -27.01
CA ILE A 58 6.44 -0.26 -27.69
C ILE A 58 7.84 -0.21 -28.30
N TYR A 59 8.88 -0.44 -27.49
CA TYR A 59 10.26 -0.33 -27.94
C TYR A 59 10.70 -1.46 -28.88
N ARG A 60 10.04 -2.63 -28.83
CA ARG A 60 10.21 -3.69 -29.84
C ARG A 60 9.56 -3.35 -31.20
N GLY A 61 8.85 -2.23 -31.31
CA GLY A 61 8.22 -1.81 -32.56
C GLY A 61 6.96 -2.60 -32.91
N ASN A 62 6.31 -3.26 -31.94
CA ASN A 62 5.18 -4.17 -32.18
C ASN A 62 3.85 -3.40 -32.39
N ARG A 63 3.82 -2.51 -33.38
CA ARG A 63 2.71 -1.59 -33.69
C ARG A 63 1.34 -2.26 -33.74
N ALA A 64 1.26 -3.48 -34.28
CA ALA A 64 0.01 -4.22 -34.40
C ALA A 64 -0.71 -4.43 -33.05
N LEU A 65 0.03 -4.55 -31.94
CA LEU A 65 -0.56 -4.70 -30.60
C LEU A 65 -1.24 -3.41 -30.11
N PHE A 66 -0.87 -2.26 -30.67
CA PHE A 66 -1.33 -0.92 -30.27
C PHE A 66 -2.42 -0.35 -31.16
N GLN A 67 -2.95 -1.14 -32.10
CA GLN A 67 -4.04 -0.70 -32.96
C GLN A 67 -5.25 -0.24 -32.13
N GLY A 68 -5.72 0.98 -32.43
CA GLY A 68 -6.84 1.64 -31.74
C GLY A 68 -6.50 2.24 -30.38
N LEU A 69 -5.23 2.25 -29.97
CA LEU A 69 -4.77 2.94 -28.77
C LEU A 69 -4.20 4.32 -29.14
N TRP A 70 -4.20 5.25 -28.19
CA TRP A 70 -3.80 6.65 -28.39
C TRP A 70 -2.39 6.80 -29.01
N ILE A 71 -1.45 5.90 -28.65
CA ILE A 71 -0.05 5.98 -29.10
C ILE A 71 0.19 5.46 -30.53
N GLU A 72 -0.80 4.83 -31.16
CA GLU A 72 -0.63 4.13 -32.46
C GLU A 72 0.06 4.98 -33.53
N ASP A 73 -0.31 6.26 -33.62
CA ASP A 73 0.14 7.22 -34.63
C ASP A 73 1.15 8.26 -34.07
N LYS A 74 1.66 8.04 -32.86
CA LYS A 74 2.55 8.98 -32.15
C LYS A 74 4.04 8.62 -32.25
N LEU A 75 4.35 7.43 -32.75
CA LEU A 75 5.70 6.88 -32.84
C LEU A 75 6.04 6.48 -34.28
N ASP A 76 7.34 6.45 -34.59
CA ASP A 76 7.89 5.88 -35.83
C ASP A 76 8.01 4.35 -35.79
N TRP A 77 7.80 3.75 -34.61
CA TRP A 77 7.88 2.31 -34.34
C TRP A 77 9.23 1.69 -34.71
N GLN A 78 10.33 2.47 -34.66
CA GLN A 78 11.67 1.92 -34.87
C GLN A 78 12.02 0.93 -33.75
N PRO A 79 12.33 -0.34 -34.08
CA PRO A 79 12.62 -1.34 -33.07
C PRO A 79 13.99 -1.11 -32.42
N ARG A 80 14.05 -1.35 -31.11
CA ARG A 80 15.25 -1.36 -30.28
C ARG A 80 15.36 -2.67 -29.51
N PRO A 81 16.58 -3.18 -29.26
CA PRO A 81 16.75 -4.34 -28.39
C PRO A 81 16.34 -3.98 -26.95
N VAL A 82 15.60 -4.87 -26.31
CA VAL A 82 15.05 -4.67 -24.96
C VAL A 82 15.59 -5.74 -24.01
N ILE A 83 16.27 -5.30 -22.96
CA ILE A 83 16.64 -6.13 -21.81
C ILE A 83 15.54 -5.94 -20.75
N LEU A 84 14.75 -6.99 -20.50
CA LEU A 84 13.74 -7.00 -19.43
C LEU A 84 14.19 -7.96 -18.33
N ILE A 85 14.44 -7.42 -17.13
CA ILE A 85 14.77 -8.20 -15.94
C ILE A 85 13.59 -8.14 -14.98
N ASN A 86 13.01 -9.29 -14.65
CA ASN A 86 11.99 -9.41 -13.62
C ASN A 86 12.56 -10.17 -12.43
N PHE A 87 12.81 -9.46 -11.33
CA PHE A 87 13.38 -10.06 -10.12
C PHE A 87 12.43 -11.07 -9.46
N ASN A 88 11.11 -11.02 -9.68
CA ASN A 88 10.20 -12.06 -9.20
C ASN A 88 10.46 -13.44 -9.82
N ALA A 89 11.05 -13.49 -11.02
CA ALA A 89 11.34 -14.74 -11.72
C ALA A 89 12.74 -15.30 -11.42
N LEU A 90 13.58 -14.56 -10.70
CA LEU A 90 14.93 -14.98 -10.38
C LEU A 90 14.94 -16.00 -9.23
N ASN A 91 15.63 -17.12 -9.44
CA ASN A 91 15.87 -18.09 -8.39
C ASN A 91 17.09 -17.67 -7.55
N TYR A 92 16.92 -16.71 -6.63
CA TYR A 92 17.94 -16.31 -5.64
C TYR A 92 17.61 -16.80 -4.22
N ARG A 93 16.61 -17.69 -4.09
CA ARG A 93 16.26 -18.31 -2.79
C ARG A 93 17.02 -19.60 -2.53
N GLU A 94 17.42 -20.28 -3.59
CA GLU A 94 18.18 -21.54 -3.53
C GLU A 94 19.68 -21.35 -3.80
N ARG A 95 20.10 -20.13 -4.17
CA ARG A 95 21.47 -19.77 -4.57
C ARG A 95 21.70 -18.27 -4.42
N SER A 96 22.94 -17.82 -4.60
CA SER A 96 23.26 -16.40 -4.48
C SER A 96 22.56 -15.54 -5.55
N LEU A 97 22.29 -14.28 -5.22
CA LEU A 97 21.73 -13.32 -6.17
C LEU A 97 22.66 -13.11 -7.39
N ALA A 98 23.97 -13.18 -7.17
CA ALA A 98 24.98 -13.05 -8.21
C ALA A 98 24.85 -14.17 -9.26
N GLU A 99 24.71 -15.42 -8.83
CA GLU A 99 24.50 -16.55 -9.74
C GLU A 99 23.15 -16.45 -10.45
N ALA A 100 22.09 -16.05 -9.74
CA ALA A 100 20.77 -15.87 -10.34
C ALA A 100 20.75 -14.80 -11.45
N LEU A 101 21.48 -13.70 -11.26
CA LEU A 101 21.64 -12.64 -12.26
C LEU A 101 22.49 -13.10 -13.45
N ALA A 102 23.60 -13.82 -13.21
CA ALA A 102 24.45 -14.34 -14.27
C ALA A 102 23.67 -15.27 -15.21
N ASP A 103 22.89 -16.20 -14.66
CA ASP A 103 22.00 -17.08 -15.42
C ASP A 103 20.93 -16.30 -16.20
N GLN A 104 20.40 -15.23 -15.61
CA GLN A 104 19.40 -14.41 -16.28
C GLN A 104 20.00 -13.71 -17.51
N MET A 105 21.24 -13.26 -17.44
CA MET A 105 21.93 -12.67 -18.59
C MET A 105 22.12 -13.69 -19.71
N ASP A 106 22.48 -14.94 -19.40
CA ASP A 106 22.59 -16.00 -20.41
C ASP A 106 21.26 -16.31 -21.09
N LYS A 107 20.17 -16.37 -20.31
CA LYS A 107 18.81 -16.57 -20.84
C LYS A 107 18.42 -15.43 -21.78
N LEU A 108 18.64 -14.19 -21.36
CA LEU A 108 18.35 -13.02 -22.18
C LEU A 108 19.21 -12.98 -23.44
N ALA A 109 20.51 -13.30 -23.36
CA ALA A 109 21.37 -13.42 -24.55
C ALA A 109 20.85 -14.48 -25.53
N SER A 110 20.41 -15.63 -25.01
CA SER A 110 19.83 -16.71 -25.82
C SER A 110 18.56 -16.28 -26.56
N GLU A 111 17.72 -15.41 -25.99
CA GLU A 111 16.54 -14.83 -26.68
C GLU A 111 16.93 -14.05 -27.94
N TYR A 112 18.14 -13.50 -27.99
CA TYR A 112 18.70 -12.78 -29.14
C TYR A 112 19.64 -13.65 -29.98
N ASN A 113 19.71 -14.97 -29.72
CA ASN A 113 20.66 -15.90 -30.34
C ASN A 113 22.13 -15.51 -30.12
N LEU A 114 22.43 -14.93 -28.95
CA LEU A 114 23.78 -14.55 -28.52
C LEU A 114 24.30 -15.53 -27.47
N THR A 115 25.62 -15.67 -27.41
CA THR A 115 26.33 -16.41 -26.37
C THR A 115 27.29 -15.47 -25.67
N LEU A 116 27.21 -15.40 -24.34
CA LEU A 116 28.09 -14.58 -23.53
C LEU A 116 29.36 -15.37 -23.17
N SER A 117 30.50 -14.69 -23.18
CA SER A 117 31.82 -15.24 -22.84
C SER A 117 32.27 -14.90 -21.42
N GLU A 118 31.75 -13.79 -20.85
CA GLU A 118 32.00 -13.39 -19.48
C GLU A 118 31.38 -14.38 -18.48
N ARG A 119 31.92 -14.42 -17.25
CA ARG A 119 31.51 -15.43 -16.25
C ARG A 119 30.62 -14.87 -15.16
N ASP A 120 30.93 -13.70 -14.63
CA ASP A 120 30.18 -13.09 -13.54
C ASP A 120 29.00 -12.24 -14.04
N HIS A 121 28.04 -11.99 -13.16
CA HIS A 121 26.82 -11.25 -13.47
C HIS A 121 27.06 -9.86 -14.06
N LYS A 122 28.10 -9.14 -13.59
CA LYS A 122 28.41 -7.80 -14.05
C LYS A 122 29.06 -7.83 -15.43
N GLY A 123 30.05 -8.71 -15.63
CA GLY A 123 30.68 -8.92 -16.93
C GLY A 123 29.65 -9.31 -18.00
N LYS A 124 28.80 -10.30 -17.69
CA LYS A 124 27.73 -10.75 -18.59
C LYS A 124 26.73 -9.66 -18.93
N PHE A 125 26.34 -8.84 -17.96
CA PHE A 125 25.40 -7.73 -18.22
C PHE A 125 26.02 -6.69 -19.16
N ARG A 126 27.29 -6.32 -18.94
CA ARG A 126 28.04 -5.42 -19.82
C ARG A 126 28.16 -5.98 -21.23
N GLU A 127 28.56 -7.25 -21.36
CA GLU A 127 28.72 -7.93 -22.65
C GLU A 127 27.38 -7.99 -23.41
N LEU A 128 26.29 -8.31 -22.73
CA LEU A 128 24.95 -8.32 -23.33
C LEU A 128 24.55 -6.95 -23.87
N ILE A 129 24.78 -5.87 -23.12
CA ILE A 129 24.51 -4.50 -23.59
C ILE A 129 25.31 -4.20 -24.86
N LEU A 130 26.61 -4.51 -24.88
CA LEU A 130 27.47 -4.25 -26.03
C LEU A 130 27.02 -4.98 -27.29
N LEU A 131 26.76 -6.29 -27.19
CA LEU A 131 26.34 -7.11 -28.33
C LEU A 131 24.98 -6.66 -28.88
N LEU A 132 24.03 -6.31 -28.01
CA LEU A 132 22.73 -5.79 -28.45
C LEU A 132 22.85 -4.40 -29.08
N ALA A 133 23.75 -3.58 -28.54
CA ALA A 133 23.99 -2.22 -29.03
C ALA A 133 24.57 -2.17 -30.45
N GLU A 134 25.05 -3.28 -31.01
CA GLU A 134 25.41 -3.37 -32.43
C GLU A 134 24.21 -3.19 -33.36
N GLN A 135 23.00 -3.55 -32.91
CA GLN A 135 21.77 -3.45 -33.69
C GLN A 135 21.14 -2.05 -33.58
N ASN A 136 20.98 -1.56 -32.35
CA ASN A 136 20.45 -0.24 -32.01
C ASN A 136 20.71 0.02 -30.52
N ASP A 137 20.54 1.26 -30.04
CA ASP A 137 20.68 1.53 -28.61
C ASP A 137 19.65 0.74 -27.79
N VAL A 138 20.08 0.26 -26.63
CA VAL A 138 19.39 -0.72 -25.80
C VAL A 138 18.37 -0.05 -24.88
N ILE A 139 17.26 -0.74 -24.65
CA ILE A 139 16.26 -0.38 -23.65
C ILE A 139 16.40 -1.30 -22.45
N LEU A 140 16.53 -0.74 -21.26
CA LEU A 140 16.62 -1.48 -20.02
C LEU A 140 15.35 -1.32 -19.19
N LEU A 141 14.66 -2.43 -18.96
CA LEU A 141 13.44 -2.47 -18.17
C LEU A 141 13.65 -3.40 -16.99
N ILE A 142 13.43 -2.90 -15.78
CA ILE A 142 13.65 -3.64 -14.54
C ILE A 142 12.36 -3.63 -13.73
N ASP A 143 11.81 -4.82 -13.52
CA ASP A 143 10.61 -5.04 -12.71
C ASP A 143 10.97 -5.68 -11.37
N GLU A 144 10.38 -5.12 -10.31
CA GLU A 144 10.50 -5.53 -8.92
C GLU A 144 11.94 -5.57 -8.40
N TYR A 145 12.72 -4.53 -8.74
CA TYR A 145 14.15 -4.40 -8.42
C TYR A 145 14.49 -4.64 -6.93
N ASP A 146 13.55 -4.31 -6.04
CA ASP A 146 13.68 -4.35 -4.59
C ASP A 146 13.33 -5.72 -3.99
N LYS A 147 12.92 -6.69 -4.82
CA LYS A 147 12.49 -8.00 -4.32
C LYS A 147 13.57 -8.76 -3.53
N PRO A 148 14.85 -8.83 -3.97
CA PRO A 148 15.88 -9.52 -3.18
C PRO A 148 16.14 -8.87 -1.82
N ILE A 149 15.87 -7.57 -1.69
CA ILE A 149 15.98 -6.80 -0.43
C ILE A 149 14.77 -7.09 0.44
N THR A 150 13.56 -6.89 -0.11
CA THR A 150 12.31 -7.04 0.63
C THR A 150 12.06 -8.46 1.14
N ASP A 151 12.52 -9.48 0.41
CA ASP A 151 12.46 -10.89 0.85
C ASP A 151 13.39 -11.19 2.05
N HIS A 152 14.37 -10.32 2.36
CA HIS A 152 15.41 -10.55 3.37
C HIS A 152 15.53 -9.42 4.42
N LEU A 153 14.49 -8.60 4.62
CA LEU A 153 14.50 -7.48 5.58
C LEU A 153 14.79 -7.92 7.04
N GLU A 154 14.52 -9.18 7.37
CA GLU A 154 14.77 -9.76 8.70
C GLU A 154 16.09 -10.55 8.76
N HIS A 155 16.91 -10.52 7.70
CA HIS A 155 18.14 -11.32 7.55
C HIS A 155 19.32 -10.43 7.14
N GLU A 156 19.87 -9.68 8.10
CA GLU A 156 20.88 -8.63 7.89
C GLU A 156 22.05 -9.04 6.98
N ALA A 157 22.67 -10.21 7.23
CA ALA A 157 23.82 -10.65 6.43
C ALA A 157 23.46 -10.85 4.95
N GLN A 158 22.34 -11.51 4.66
CA GLN A 158 21.87 -11.73 3.29
C GLN A 158 21.38 -10.44 2.63
N LEU A 159 20.75 -9.56 3.41
CA LEU A 159 20.32 -8.23 2.98
C LEU A 159 21.51 -7.40 2.48
N GLN A 160 22.59 -7.31 3.26
CA GLN A 160 23.79 -6.56 2.89
C GLN A 160 24.52 -7.18 1.69
N GLU A 161 24.58 -8.52 1.61
CA GLU A 161 25.13 -9.22 0.44
C GLU A 161 24.32 -8.91 -0.84
N ASN A 162 22.99 -8.94 -0.75
CA ASN A 162 22.10 -8.64 -1.87
C ASN A 162 22.26 -7.18 -2.31
N ILE A 163 22.35 -6.23 -1.37
CA ILE A 163 22.59 -4.81 -1.67
C ILE A 163 23.94 -4.63 -2.38
N ALA A 164 25.00 -5.27 -1.89
CA ALA A 164 26.33 -5.20 -2.51
C ALA A 164 26.32 -5.78 -3.93
N THR A 165 25.65 -6.91 -4.13
CA THR A 165 25.47 -7.54 -5.45
C THR A 165 24.71 -6.63 -6.41
N LEU A 166 23.59 -6.05 -5.97
CA LEU A 166 22.81 -5.12 -6.79
C LEU A 166 23.60 -3.86 -7.13
N ARG A 167 24.32 -3.26 -6.18
CA ARG A 167 25.19 -2.11 -6.44
C ARG A 167 26.23 -2.44 -7.51
N ASN A 168 26.88 -3.59 -7.40
CA ASN A 168 27.86 -4.03 -8.40
C ASN A 168 27.20 -4.25 -9.78
N PHE A 169 26.04 -4.89 -9.83
CA PHE A 169 25.29 -5.11 -11.06
C PHE A 169 24.90 -3.81 -11.77
N TYR A 170 24.32 -2.84 -11.04
CA TYR A 170 23.88 -1.57 -11.62
C TYR A 170 25.02 -0.58 -11.91
N SER A 171 26.23 -0.81 -11.39
CA SER A 171 27.40 0.03 -11.73
C SER A 171 27.73 0.03 -13.24
N VAL A 172 27.28 -0.98 -13.99
CA VAL A 172 27.40 -1.05 -15.47
C VAL A 172 26.70 0.12 -16.15
N LEU A 173 25.63 0.68 -15.55
CA LEU A 173 24.91 1.81 -16.14
C LEU A 173 25.72 3.11 -16.17
N LYS A 174 26.86 3.16 -15.47
CA LYS A 174 27.80 4.28 -15.49
C LYS A 174 29.04 4.05 -16.35
N SER A 175 29.24 2.85 -16.85
CA SER A 175 30.38 2.58 -17.71
C SER A 175 30.12 3.11 -19.13
N PRO A 176 31.14 3.26 -19.99
CA PRO A 176 30.96 3.70 -21.37
C PRO A 176 29.94 2.84 -22.15
N GLU A 177 29.83 1.56 -21.81
CA GLU A 177 28.82 0.66 -22.37
C GLU A 177 27.39 1.08 -21.99
N GLY A 178 27.21 1.66 -20.80
CA GLY A 178 25.95 2.24 -20.35
C GLY A 178 25.46 3.41 -21.22
N GLU A 179 26.35 4.10 -21.94
CA GLU A 179 25.94 5.15 -22.91
C GLU A 179 25.17 4.57 -24.11
N ARG A 180 25.28 3.26 -24.35
CA ARG A 180 24.48 2.55 -25.36
C ARG A 180 23.07 2.24 -24.89
N ILE A 181 22.68 2.60 -23.66
CA ILE A 181 21.32 2.46 -23.15
C ILE A 181 20.55 3.75 -23.43
N TYR A 182 19.55 3.67 -24.31
CA TYR A 182 18.71 4.81 -24.69
C TYR A 182 17.71 5.19 -23.59
N PHE A 183 17.10 4.20 -22.95
CA PHE A 183 16.10 4.41 -21.92
C PHE A 183 16.15 3.31 -20.86
N THR A 184 16.05 3.71 -19.60
CA THR A 184 15.97 2.83 -18.45
C THR A 184 14.69 3.11 -17.67
N PHE A 185 13.90 2.07 -17.40
CA PHE A 185 12.76 2.13 -16.48
C PHE A 185 12.92 1.10 -15.38
N ILE A 186 12.89 1.57 -14.14
CA ILE A 186 13.01 0.74 -12.94
C ILE A 186 11.73 0.89 -12.12
N THR A 187 11.15 -0.24 -11.74
CA THR A 187 9.95 -0.24 -10.91
C THR A 187 10.02 -1.29 -9.80
N GLY A 188 9.29 -1.02 -8.72
CA GLY A 188 9.32 -1.82 -7.49
C GLY A 188 8.21 -1.40 -6.53
N VAL A 189 8.15 -2.09 -5.39
CA VAL A 189 7.19 -1.75 -4.33
C VAL A 189 7.75 -0.62 -3.47
N SER A 190 8.98 -0.82 -3.02
CA SER A 190 9.65 0.06 -2.08
C SER A 190 10.73 0.88 -2.75
N LYS A 191 11.19 1.90 -2.02
CA LYS A 191 12.41 2.65 -2.31
C LYS A 191 13.58 2.12 -1.48
N TYR A 192 13.46 0.99 -0.76
CA TYR A 192 14.55 0.49 0.09
C TYR A 192 15.79 0.20 -0.71
N GLY A 193 16.90 0.67 -0.16
CA GLY A 193 18.19 0.54 -0.81
C GLY A 193 18.27 1.33 -2.11
N LYS A 194 17.28 2.13 -2.52
CA LYS A 194 17.38 2.97 -3.73
C LYS A 194 18.60 3.87 -3.63
N ILE A 195 18.79 4.55 -2.50
CA ILE A 195 19.99 5.36 -2.23
C ILE A 195 21.22 4.44 -2.19
N SER A 196 21.17 3.29 -1.51
CA SER A 196 22.35 2.42 -1.38
C SER A 196 22.78 1.70 -2.66
N ILE A 197 21.85 1.40 -3.56
CA ILE A 197 22.04 0.63 -4.79
C ILE A 197 22.30 1.58 -5.96
N PHE A 198 21.53 2.67 -6.02
CA PHE A 198 21.57 3.65 -7.10
C PHE A 198 22.22 4.97 -6.65
N SER A 199 22.93 5.02 -5.52
CA SER A 199 23.82 6.14 -5.16
C SER A 199 24.78 6.46 -6.29
N GLU A 200 25.08 5.43 -7.08
CA GLU A 200 25.89 5.53 -8.25
C GLU A 200 25.13 6.11 -9.46
N LEU A 201 23.80 5.98 -9.58
CA LEU A 201 23.04 6.54 -10.71
C LEU A 201 22.68 8.02 -10.47
N ASN A 202 23.55 8.93 -10.91
CA ASN A 202 23.36 10.38 -10.71
C ASN A 202 22.13 10.97 -11.42
N ASN A 203 21.48 10.25 -12.34
CA ASN A 203 20.40 10.77 -13.21
C ASN A 203 19.07 10.00 -13.08
N LEU A 204 18.89 9.17 -12.05
CA LEU A 204 17.66 8.40 -11.89
C LEU A 204 16.50 9.28 -11.41
N LEU A 205 15.62 9.67 -12.33
CA LEU A 205 14.46 10.51 -12.04
C LEU A 205 13.35 9.70 -11.35
N ASP A 206 13.04 10.06 -10.11
CA ASP A 206 11.93 9.46 -9.36
C ASP A 206 10.61 10.17 -9.67
N ILE A 207 9.72 9.50 -10.39
CA ILE A 207 8.41 10.04 -10.74
C ILE A 207 7.30 9.57 -9.78
N THR A 208 7.65 8.94 -8.65
CA THR A 208 6.67 8.35 -7.71
C THR A 208 5.65 9.37 -7.22
N LEU A 209 6.10 10.56 -6.82
CA LEU A 209 5.27 11.66 -6.30
C LEU A 209 5.09 12.79 -7.34
N ASP A 210 5.50 12.56 -8.59
CA ASP A 210 5.29 13.51 -9.67
C ASP A 210 3.81 13.50 -10.07
N VAL A 211 3.17 14.66 -9.92
CA VAL A 211 1.74 14.85 -10.17
C VAL A 211 1.33 14.48 -11.61
N ARG A 212 2.26 14.58 -12.57
CA ARG A 212 2.00 14.21 -13.98
C ARG A 212 1.74 12.71 -14.17
N PHE A 213 2.22 11.88 -13.24
CA PHE A 213 2.13 10.42 -13.29
C PHE A 213 1.32 9.84 -12.11
N ALA A 214 0.56 10.69 -11.41
CA ALA A 214 -0.25 10.27 -10.26
C ALA A 214 -1.25 9.15 -10.61
N THR A 215 -1.82 9.19 -11.82
CA THR A 215 -2.83 8.24 -12.31
C THR A 215 -2.31 7.28 -13.40
N LEU A 216 -0.99 7.20 -13.61
CA LEU A 216 -0.36 6.32 -14.62
C LEU A 216 -0.71 4.85 -14.39
N LEU A 217 -0.79 4.46 -13.12
CA LEU A 217 -1.21 3.13 -12.67
C LEU A 217 -2.50 3.25 -11.85
N GLY A 218 -3.29 2.18 -11.85
CA GLY A 218 -4.65 2.21 -11.29
C GLY A 218 -5.68 2.67 -12.32
N TYR A 219 -6.96 2.60 -11.92
CA TYR A 219 -8.06 3.14 -12.72
C TYR A 219 -8.60 4.40 -12.04
N THR A 220 -8.79 5.47 -12.79
CA THR A 220 -9.54 6.64 -12.32
C THR A 220 -11.04 6.35 -12.31
N GLN A 221 -11.84 7.20 -11.65
CA GLN A 221 -13.30 7.11 -11.72
C GLN A 221 -13.81 7.11 -13.17
N THR A 222 -13.31 8.05 -13.99
CA THR A 222 -13.71 8.19 -15.39
C THR A 222 -13.37 6.95 -16.21
N GLU A 223 -12.20 6.36 -15.99
CA GLU A 223 -11.80 5.13 -16.68
C GLU A 223 -12.64 3.94 -16.22
N LEU A 224 -12.97 3.87 -14.92
CA LEU A 224 -13.84 2.83 -14.40
C LEU A 224 -15.21 2.85 -15.09
N GLU A 225 -15.85 4.03 -15.11
CA GLU A 225 -17.17 4.21 -15.72
C GLU A 225 -17.15 3.98 -17.23
N HIS A 226 -16.09 4.41 -17.92
CA HIS A 226 -15.97 4.27 -19.37
C HIS A 226 -15.73 2.81 -19.80
N TYR A 227 -14.61 2.24 -19.35
CA TYR A 227 -14.16 0.92 -19.83
C TYR A 227 -14.99 -0.23 -19.25
N PHE A 228 -15.51 -0.09 -18.03
CA PHE A 228 -16.23 -1.15 -17.33
C PHE A 228 -17.74 -0.93 -17.24
N SER A 229 -18.31 0.01 -18.01
CA SER A 229 -19.75 0.30 -18.08
C SER A 229 -20.63 -0.96 -18.11
N ASN A 230 -20.39 -1.88 -19.05
CA ASN A 230 -21.15 -3.14 -19.15
C ASN A 230 -21.09 -4.02 -17.88
N TYR A 231 -19.98 -3.99 -17.14
CA TYR A 231 -19.86 -4.71 -15.86
C TYR A 231 -20.62 -3.97 -14.75
N ILE A 232 -20.62 -2.65 -14.76
CA ILE A 232 -21.38 -1.81 -13.81
C ILE A 232 -22.88 -2.01 -14.03
N ASP A 233 -23.36 -2.03 -15.27
CA ASP A 233 -24.77 -2.28 -15.62
C ASP A 233 -25.25 -3.64 -15.06
N ARG A 234 -24.39 -4.65 -15.15
CA ARG A 234 -24.65 -5.97 -14.57
C ARG A 234 -24.76 -5.90 -13.05
N LEU A 235 -23.85 -5.18 -12.39
CA LEU A 235 -23.88 -5.03 -10.93
C LEU A 235 -25.12 -4.29 -10.45
N VAL A 236 -25.57 -3.26 -11.17
CA VAL A 236 -26.84 -2.55 -10.90
C VAL A 236 -28.02 -3.53 -10.83
N THR A 237 -28.06 -4.48 -11.77
CA THR A 237 -29.08 -5.54 -11.81
C THR A 237 -28.91 -6.53 -10.64
N THR A 238 -27.69 -7.02 -10.41
CA THR A 238 -27.38 -8.01 -9.36
C THR A 238 -27.67 -7.47 -7.95
N PHE A 239 -27.29 -6.23 -7.67
CA PHE A 239 -27.44 -5.60 -6.36
C PHE A 239 -28.77 -4.84 -6.19
N GLN A 240 -29.62 -4.80 -7.22
CA GLN A 240 -30.90 -4.09 -7.22
C GLN A 240 -30.77 -2.64 -6.73
N THR A 241 -29.79 -1.92 -7.28
CA THR A 241 -29.43 -0.58 -6.83
C THR A 241 -29.28 0.38 -8.01
N THR A 242 -28.83 1.62 -7.79
CA THR A 242 -28.55 2.58 -8.87
C THR A 242 -27.07 2.60 -9.23
N HIS A 243 -26.72 3.14 -10.41
CA HIS A 243 -25.32 3.39 -10.78
C HIS A 243 -24.58 4.18 -9.71
N ALA A 244 -25.18 5.27 -9.23
CA ALA A 244 -24.56 6.14 -8.23
C ALA A 244 -24.25 5.38 -6.93
N GLU A 245 -25.18 4.56 -6.47
CA GLU A 245 -25.03 3.83 -5.22
C GLU A 245 -24.04 2.66 -5.34
N ILE A 246 -24.05 1.90 -6.44
CA ILE A 246 -23.05 0.85 -6.63
C ILE A 246 -21.65 1.44 -6.80
N LEU A 247 -21.47 2.52 -7.58
CA LEU A 247 -20.18 3.18 -7.75
C LEU A 247 -19.64 3.70 -6.42
N LYS A 248 -20.50 4.27 -5.56
CA LYS A 248 -20.13 4.68 -4.20
C LYS A 248 -19.64 3.50 -3.34
N GLN A 249 -20.27 2.34 -3.46
CA GLN A 249 -19.84 1.13 -2.74
C GLN A 249 -18.50 0.59 -3.29
N ILE A 250 -18.32 0.57 -4.62
CA ILE A 250 -17.04 0.18 -5.25
C ILE A 250 -15.93 1.14 -4.81
N ALA A 251 -16.17 2.45 -4.85
CA ALA A 251 -15.22 3.46 -4.41
C ALA A 251 -14.81 3.25 -2.94
N ARG A 252 -15.78 3.05 -2.04
CA ARG A 252 -15.52 2.78 -0.62
C ARG A 252 -14.59 1.57 -0.40
N TRP A 253 -14.74 0.53 -1.21
CA TRP A 253 -13.99 -0.70 -1.07
C TRP A 253 -12.62 -0.65 -1.74
N TYR A 254 -12.53 -0.09 -2.95
CA TYR A 254 -11.39 -0.31 -3.84
C TYR A 254 -10.72 0.98 -4.36
N ASP A 255 -11.33 2.17 -4.19
CA ASP A 255 -10.72 3.47 -4.53
C ASP A 255 -10.15 4.19 -3.30
N GLY A 256 -9.22 5.11 -3.53
CA GLY A 256 -8.77 6.06 -2.53
C GLY A 256 -7.25 6.15 -2.40
N TYR A 257 -6.50 5.47 -3.27
CA TYR A 257 -5.05 5.63 -3.39
C TYR A 257 -4.70 6.89 -4.15
N SER A 258 -3.78 7.68 -3.62
CA SER A 258 -3.27 8.90 -4.23
C SER A 258 -1.76 9.08 -3.99
N TRP A 259 -1.11 9.72 -4.96
CA TRP A 259 0.31 10.12 -4.90
C TRP A 259 0.51 11.63 -4.89
N ASP A 260 -0.57 12.40 -5.08
CA ASP A 260 -0.54 13.87 -5.09
C ASP A 260 -1.52 14.51 -4.10
N GLY A 261 -2.40 13.70 -3.48
CA GLY A 261 -3.45 14.17 -2.58
C GLY A 261 -4.63 14.84 -3.29
N ALA A 262 -4.69 14.80 -4.62
CA ALA A 262 -5.74 15.42 -5.43
C ALA A 262 -6.52 14.39 -6.27
N HIS A 263 -5.81 13.42 -6.85
CA HIS A 263 -6.42 12.38 -7.68
C HIS A 263 -6.37 11.04 -6.96
N THR A 264 -7.47 10.28 -7.01
CA THR A 264 -7.55 8.91 -6.50
C THR A 264 -7.65 7.90 -7.64
N VAL A 265 -7.14 6.70 -7.37
CA VAL A 265 -7.27 5.56 -8.26
C VAL A 265 -7.69 4.29 -7.52
N TYR A 266 -8.47 3.48 -8.24
CA TYR A 266 -8.86 2.14 -7.89
C TYR A 266 -7.69 1.17 -8.05
N VAL A 267 -7.54 0.23 -7.12
CA VAL A 267 -6.59 -0.88 -7.25
C VAL A 267 -7.05 -1.81 -8.38
N PRO A 268 -6.26 -2.01 -9.46
CA PRO A 268 -6.70 -2.79 -10.62
C PRO A 268 -7.12 -4.21 -10.25
N TYR A 269 -6.28 -4.95 -9.53
CA TYR A 269 -6.53 -6.36 -9.23
C TYR A 269 -7.79 -6.58 -8.38
N SER A 270 -7.96 -5.84 -7.28
CA SER A 270 -9.14 -5.94 -6.43
C SER A 270 -10.42 -5.55 -7.19
N THR A 271 -10.35 -4.49 -8.00
CA THR A 271 -11.48 -4.03 -8.82
C THR A 271 -11.88 -5.09 -9.85
N LEU A 272 -10.92 -5.65 -10.59
CA LEU A 272 -11.21 -6.68 -11.60
C LEU A 272 -11.80 -7.95 -10.96
N LEU A 273 -11.29 -8.38 -9.80
CA LEU A 273 -11.85 -9.53 -9.08
C LEU A 273 -13.27 -9.26 -8.62
N PHE A 274 -13.55 -8.08 -8.07
CA PHE A 274 -14.91 -7.70 -7.68
C PHE A 274 -15.86 -7.67 -8.88
N LEU A 275 -15.46 -7.08 -10.02
CA LEU A 275 -16.30 -6.99 -11.21
C LEU A 275 -16.65 -8.39 -11.77
N GLU A 276 -15.75 -9.37 -11.63
CA GLU A 276 -15.99 -10.76 -12.04
C GLU A 276 -16.87 -11.52 -11.04
N GLN A 277 -16.51 -11.45 -9.75
CA GLN A 277 -17.14 -12.24 -8.68
C GLN A 277 -18.44 -11.65 -8.16
N GLN A 278 -18.67 -10.35 -8.41
CA GLN A 278 -19.84 -9.58 -7.97
C GLN A 278 -20.10 -9.68 -6.47
N THR A 279 -19.03 -9.82 -5.68
CA THR A 279 -19.09 -9.94 -4.22
C THR A 279 -18.05 -9.04 -3.60
N PHE A 280 -18.46 -8.14 -2.71
CA PHE A 280 -17.54 -7.30 -1.95
C PHE A 280 -16.74 -8.16 -0.97
N THR A 281 -15.49 -8.42 -1.32
CA THR A 281 -14.57 -9.20 -0.49
C THR A 281 -13.19 -8.56 -0.48
N ASN A 282 -12.40 -8.97 0.51
CA ASN A 282 -11.03 -8.54 0.64
C ASN A 282 -10.14 -9.40 -0.27
N HIS A 283 -9.54 -8.76 -1.25
CA HIS A 283 -8.56 -9.31 -2.16
C HIS A 283 -7.14 -8.86 -1.83
N TRP A 284 -6.93 -7.94 -0.88
CA TRP A 284 -5.61 -7.43 -0.50
C TRP A 284 -4.80 -8.45 0.30
N TYR A 285 -3.77 -9.02 -0.32
CA TYR A 285 -2.84 -9.96 0.31
C TYR A 285 -1.40 -9.48 0.14
N SER A 286 -0.69 -9.28 1.25
CA SER A 286 0.76 -9.15 1.27
C SER A 286 1.32 -10.23 2.17
N THR A 287 1.97 -11.25 1.61
CA THR A 287 2.67 -12.26 2.41
C THR A 287 4.00 -11.66 2.91
N GLY A 288 4.38 -11.95 4.17
CA GLY A 288 5.66 -11.52 4.79
C GLY A 288 5.71 -10.05 5.26
N THR A 289 5.27 -9.10 4.45
CA THR A 289 5.33 -7.65 4.74
C THR A 289 4.53 -7.19 5.97
N PRO A 290 3.30 -7.68 6.24
CA PRO A 290 2.53 -7.22 7.40
C PRO A 290 3.26 -7.51 8.72
N SER A 291 3.88 -8.68 8.87
CA SER A 291 4.55 -9.08 10.10
C SER A 291 5.73 -8.17 10.44
N PHE A 292 6.56 -7.82 9.44
CA PHE A 292 7.68 -6.90 9.63
C PHE A 292 7.20 -5.48 10.00
N LEU A 293 6.20 -4.96 9.28
CA LEU A 293 5.61 -3.65 9.58
C LEU A 293 5.04 -3.56 11.00
N ILE A 294 4.35 -4.62 11.43
CA ILE A 294 3.74 -4.68 12.75
C ILE A 294 4.81 -4.73 13.85
N LYS A 295 5.89 -5.51 13.65
CA LYS A 295 7.05 -5.51 14.55
C LYS A 295 7.66 -4.12 14.69
N LEU A 296 7.80 -3.38 13.58
CA LEU A 296 8.32 -2.02 13.59
C LEU A 296 7.36 -1.03 14.29
N LEU A 297 6.06 -1.10 14.02
CA LEU A 297 5.07 -0.27 14.73
C LEU A 297 5.17 -0.47 16.24
N ARG A 298 5.36 -1.72 16.69
CA ARG A 298 5.56 -2.05 18.10
C ARG A 298 6.86 -1.49 18.65
N SER A 299 7.99 -1.66 17.97
CA SER A 299 9.29 -1.14 18.46
C SER A 299 9.30 0.38 18.57
N HIS A 300 8.64 1.07 17.65
CA HIS A 300 8.49 2.53 17.66
C HIS A 300 7.31 3.03 18.52
N HIS A 301 6.58 2.13 19.20
CA HIS A 301 5.44 2.45 20.06
C HIS A 301 4.36 3.29 19.35
N ILE A 302 4.15 3.07 18.05
CA ILE A 302 3.14 3.78 17.26
C ILE A 302 1.76 3.14 17.51
N PRO A 303 0.81 3.87 18.13
CA PRO A 303 -0.51 3.34 18.41
C PRO A 303 -1.34 3.13 17.14
N ALA A 304 -2.13 2.06 17.09
CA ALA A 304 -2.88 1.68 15.89
C ALA A 304 -3.92 2.73 15.47
N TYR A 305 -4.46 3.49 16.43
CA TYR A 305 -5.46 4.51 16.17
C TYR A 305 -4.90 5.77 15.48
N GLN A 306 -3.60 6.03 15.60
CA GLN A 306 -2.96 7.18 14.94
C GLN A 306 -2.81 6.93 13.43
N LEU A 307 -2.73 5.68 12.98
CA LEU A 307 -2.49 5.32 11.57
C LEU A 307 -3.56 5.81 10.60
N ALA A 308 -4.75 6.17 11.09
CA ALA A 308 -5.84 6.67 10.26
C ALA A 308 -5.62 8.13 9.80
N ASP A 309 -4.82 8.92 10.51
CA ASP A 309 -4.49 10.31 10.19
C ASP A 309 -3.10 10.66 10.73
N LEU A 310 -2.09 10.55 9.86
CA LEU A 310 -0.69 10.85 10.18
C LEU A 310 -0.19 12.01 9.33
N SER A 311 0.55 12.93 9.93
CA SER A 311 1.27 13.95 9.19
C SER A 311 2.71 13.50 8.94
N ALA A 312 3.18 13.64 7.71
CA ALA A 312 4.56 13.33 7.32
C ALA A 312 5.12 14.41 6.39
N ASP A 313 6.38 14.79 6.59
CA ASP A 313 7.11 15.66 5.68
C ASP A 313 7.51 14.91 4.41
N ALA A 314 7.73 15.63 3.31
CA ALA A 314 8.14 15.02 2.04
C ALA A 314 9.41 14.16 2.15
N THR A 315 10.38 14.60 2.95
CA THR A 315 11.65 13.89 3.19
C THR A 315 11.44 12.50 3.81
N LEU A 316 10.42 12.33 4.65
CA LEU A 316 10.05 11.04 5.25
C LEU A 316 9.49 10.07 4.22
N LEU A 317 8.71 10.53 3.24
CA LEU A 317 8.18 9.68 2.18
C LEU A 317 9.24 9.31 1.13
N GLU A 318 10.26 10.13 0.99
CA GLU A 318 11.39 9.90 0.08
C GLU A 318 12.53 9.10 0.73
N SER A 319 12.49 8.85 2.04
CA SER A 319 13.51 8.08 2.75
C SER A 319 13.70 6.69 2.14
N ALA A 320 14.94 6.32 1.89
CA ALA A 320 15.33 5.06 1.26
C ALA A 320 16.51 4.37 1.98
N ASP A 321 16.84 4.82 3.19
CA ASP A 321 17.88 4.22 4.02
C ASP A 321 17.43 2.82 4.49
N VAL A 322 18.35 1.86 4.39
CA VAL A 322 18.15 0.48 4.84
C VAL A 322 18.48 0.32 6.32
N ASN A 323 19.33 1.21 6.87
CA ASN A 323 19.77 1.15 8.26
C ASN A 323 18.83 1.92 9.21
N ASP A 324 18.06 2.88 8.69
CA ASP A 324 17.06 3.65 9.44
C ASP A 324 15.73 3.69 8.68
N ILE A 325 14.96 2.61 8.82
CA ILE A 325 13.73 2.41 8.07
C ILE A 325 12.59 3.20 8.73
N SER A 326 12.19 4.29 8.08
CA SER A 326 10.96 5.01 8.45
C SER A 326 9.73 4.12 8.27
N VAL A 327 9.05 3.79 9.38
CA VAL A 327 7.80 3.01 9.40
C VAL A 327 6.71 3.67 8.54
N LEU A 328 6.66 5.00 8.54
CA LEU A 328 5.70 5.78 7.75
C LEU A 328 5.94 5.62 6.24
N SER A 329 7.21 5.72 5.83
CA SER A 329 7.61 5.51 4.43
C SER A 329 7.27 4.08 3.98
N LEU A 330 7.54 3.11 4.85
CA LEU A 330 7.23 1.70 4.64
C LEU A 330 5.73 1.47 4.42
N LEU A 331 4.88 2.01 5.30
CA LEU A 331 3.43 1.89 5.23
C LEU A 331 2.88 2.50 3.93
N PHE A 332 3.44 3.64 3.49
CA PHE A 332 3.08 4.26 2.23
C PHE A 332 3.50 3.43 1.01
N GLN A 333 4.78 3.06 0.94
CA GLN A 333 5.35 2.33 -0.20
C GLN A 333 4.71 0.95 -0.40
N THR A 334 4.42 0.26 0.71
CA THR A 334 3.75 -1.04 0.69
C THR A 334 2.24 -0.95 0.46
N GLY A 335 1.67 0.27 0.47
CA GLY A 335 0.28 0.54 0.13
C GLY A 335 -0.72 0.36 1.26
N TYR A 336 -0.29 0.33 2.52
CA TYR A 336 -1.19 0.36 3.68
C TYR A 336 -1.70 1.75 3.99
N LEU A 337 -0.87 2.77 3.75
CA LEU A 337 -1.25 4.17 3.81
C LEU A 337 -1.07 4.82 2.44
N THR A 338 -1.80 5.91 2.22
CA THR A 338 -1.74 6.72 1.01
C THR A 338 -1.89 8.19 1.36
N ILE A 339 -1.57 9.09 0.43
CA ILE A 339 -1.70 10.52 0.65
C ILE A 339 -3.20 10.87 0.60
N LYS A 340 -3.70 11.45 1.70
CA LYS A 340 -5.08 11.96 1.80
C LYS A 340 -5.16 13.44 1.49
N ALA A 341 -4.11 14.18 1.81
CA ALA A 341 -3.99 15.59 1.43
C ALA A 341 -2.52 15.97 1.32
N ARG A 342 -2.23 16.90 0.41
CA ARG A 342 -0.93 17.55 0.25
C ARG A 342 -1.09 19.03 0.61
N LYS A 343 -0.15 19.56 1.39
CA LYS A 343 -0.08 20.98 1.74
C LYS A 343 1.32 21.49 1.42
N ASP A 344 1.40 22.38 0.44
CA ASP A 344 2.62 23.08 0.08
C ASP A 344 2.72 24.39 0.87
N SER A 345 3.89 24.67 1.44
CA SER A 345 4.19 25.90 2.16
C SER A 345 5.61 26.37 1.84
N PHE A 346 5.97 27.58 2.27
CA PHE A 346 7.34 28.07 2.16
C PHE A 346 8.36 27.19 2.90
N LEU A 347 7.94 26.49 3.96
CA LEU A 347 8.79 25.61 4.77
C LEU A 347 8.97 24.21 4.15
N GLY A 348 8.25 23.91 3.06
CA GLY A 348 8.25 22.61 2.40
C GLY A 348 6.86 22.03 2.24
N THR A 349 6.82 20.80 1.71
CA THR A 349 5.59 20.04 1.47
C THR A 349 5.34 19.07 2.61
N THR A 350 4.11 19.09 3.12
CA THR A 350 3.62 18.16 4.14
C THR A 350 2.46 17.34 3.57
N TYR A 351 2.37 16.09 4.02
CA TYR A 351 1.37 15.13 3.59
C TYR A 351 0.58 14.61 4.78
N ASN A 352 -0.74 14.58 4.66
CA ASN A 352 -1.60 13.79 5.52
C ASN A 352 -1.72 12.38 4.91
N LEU A 353 -1.46 11.35 5.70
CA LEU A 353 -1.53 9.94 5.32
C LEU A 353 -2.67 9.26 6.06
N GLY A 354 -3.31 8.30 5.39
CA GLY A 354 -4.33 7.46 5.98
C GLY A 354 -4.58 6.21 5.13
N TYR A 355 -5.45 5.32 5.59
CA TYR A 355 -5.82 4.13 4.82
C TYR A 355 -6.48 4.53 3.50
N PRO A 356 -6.11 3.91 2.36
CA PRO A 356 -6.69 4.24 1.07
C PRO A 356 -8.20 3.97 1.06
N ASN A 357 -8.60 2.78 1.48
CA ASN A 357 -9.96 2.27 1.35
C ASN A 357 -10.32 1.28 2.46
N TYR A 358 -11.57 0.81 2.44
CA TYR A 358 -12.08 -0.14 3.43
C TYR A 358 -11.37 -1.50 3.39
N GLU A 359 -11.05 -2.02 2.20
CA GLU A 359 -10.37 -3.31 2.02
C GLU A 359 -9.03 -3.35 2.78
N VAL A 360 -8.20 -2.34 2.55
CA VAL A 360 -6.84 -2.26 3.11
C VAL A 360 -6.89 -1.96 4.61
N ALA A 361 -7.76 -1.03 5.02
CA ALA A 361 -7.97 -0.73 6.45
C ALA A 361 -8.37 -1.99 7.22
N GLN A 362 -9.39 -2.71 6.75
CA GLN A 362 -9.83 -3.97 7.35
C GLN A 362 -8.72 -5.02 7.40
N SER A 363 -7.99 -5.22 6.29
CA SER A 363 -6.90 -6.18 6.23
C SER A 363 -5.84 -5.87 7.29
N PHE A 364 -5.32 -4.65 7.30
CA PHE A 364 -4.19 -4.30 8.16
C PHE A 364 -4.59 -4.24 9.64
N GLN A 365 -5.76 -3.69 9.94
CA GLN A 365 -6.28 -3.62 11.31
C GLN A 365 -6.55 -5.02 11.89
N ARG A 366 -6.98 -5.99 11.08
CA ARG A 366 -7.09 -7.39 11.52
C ARG A 366 -5.73 -7.98 11.88
N HIS A 367 -4.70 -7.74 11.08
CA HIS A 367 -3.35 -8.21 11.39
C HIS A 367 -2.78 -7.52 12.63
N LEU A 368 -3.00 -6.20 12.79
CA LEU A 368 -2.63 -5.47 14.00
C LEU A 368 -3.33 -6.05 15.22
N LEU A 369 -4.65 -6.29 15.16
CA LEU A 369 -5.36 -6.88 16.28
C LEU A 369 -4.88 -8.29 16.58
N ALA A 370 -4.54 -9.09 15.56
CA ALA A 370 -3.93 -10.40 15.74
C ALA A 370 -2.64 -10.34 16.52
N ASP A 371 -1.79 -9.38 16.17
CA ASP A 371 -0.52 -9.18 16.83
C ASP A 371 -0.69 -8.70 18.28
N TYR A 372 -1.66 -7.83 18.55
CA TYR A 372 -1.97 -7.36 19.90
C TYR A 372 -2.57 -8.46 20.79
N LEU A 373 -3.23 -9.47 20.20
CA LEU A 373 -3.93 -10.55 20.92
C LEU A 373 -3.26 -11.94 20.82
N ASP A 374 -2.07 -12.05 20.22
CA ASP A 374 -1.39 -13.33 19.91
C ASP A 374 -2.19 -14.31 19.03
N GLN A 375 -2.56 -13.88 17.83
CA GLN A 375 -3.28 -14.69 16.82
C GLN A 375 -4.67 -15.18 17.25
N ASN A 376 -5.23 -14.66 18.34
CA ASN A 376 -6.58 -14.98 18.82
C ASN A 376 -7.70 -14.21 18.09
N VAL A 377 -7.47 -13.66 16.89
CA VAL A 377 -8.52 -12.88 16.17
C VAL A 377 -9.71 -13.75 15.79
N ASP A 378 -9.47 -15.00 15.40
CA ASP A 378 -10.55 -15.94 15.10
C ASP A 378 -11.38 -16.31 16.36
N ARG A 379 -10.84 -16.04 17.57
CA ARG A 379 -11.59 -16.16 18.83
C ARG A 379 -12.47 -14.94 19.12
N ILE A 380 -12.33 -13.83 18.38
CA ILE A 380 -13.33 -12.76 18.34
C ILE A 380 -14.52 -13.30 17.55
N SER A 381 -15.29 -14.13 18.24
CA SER A 381 -16.43 -14.83 17.68
C SER A 381 -17.48 -13.85 17.16
N SER A 382 -18.25 -14.28 16.17
CA SER A 382 -19.48 -13.61 15.73
C SER A 382 -20.46 -13.35 16.89
N SER A 383 -20.38 -14.14 17.96
CA SER A 383 -21.13 -13.90 19.20
C SER A 383 -20.61 -12.71 20.02
N LEU A 384 -19.29 -12.46 20.10
CA LEU A 384 -18.75 -11.28 20.79
C LEU A 384 -19.17 -10.00 20.05
N LEU A 385 -19.16 -10.07 18.70
CA LEU A 385 -19.72 -9.05 17.80
C LEU A 385 -21.18 -8.70 18.13
N GLN A 386 -22.06 -9.70 18.11
CA GLN A 386 -23.49 -9.52 18.39
C GLN A 386 -23.75 -9.01 19.81
N ASN A 387 -22.98 -9.49 20.78
CA ASN A 387 -23.10 -9.07 22.17
C ASN A 387 -22.66 -7.62 22.35
N LEU A 388 -21.57 -7.18 21.73
CA LEU A 388 -21.11 -5.79 21.83
C LEU A 388 -22.06 -4.82 21.11
N GLN A 389 -22.56 -5.22 19.93
CA GLN A 389 -23.60 -4.46 19.21
C GLN A 389 -24.87 -4.31 20.04
N ARG A 390 -25.35 -5.40 20.65
CA ARG A 390 -26.52 -5.36 21.54
C ARG A 390 -26.25 -4.51 22.77
N ALA A 391 -25.07 -4.63 23.39
CA ALA A 391 -24.71 -3.85 24.57
C ALA A 391 -24.74 -2.35 24.28
N LEU A 392 -24.13 -1.91 23.18
CA LEU A 392 -24.12 -0.51 22.78
C LEU A 392 -25.52 -0.01 22.37
N ALA A 393 -26.27 -0.78 21.56
CA ALA A 393 -27.63 -0.41 21.15
C ALA A 393 -28.62 -0.30 22.32
N THR A 394 -28.43 -1.12 23.36
CA THR A 394 -29.25 -1.10 24.59
C THR A 394 -28.66 -0.23 25.69
N ARG A 395 -27.51 0.45 25.44
CA ARG A 395 -26.77 1.27 26.40
C ARG A 395 -26.37 0.52 27.67
N SER A 396 -26.20 -0.79 27.58
CA SER A 396 -25.77 -1.68 28.67
C SER A 396 -24.26 -1.58 28.88
N LEU A 397 -23.81 -0.53 29.57
CA LEU A 397 -22.38 -0.26 29.81
C LEU A 397 -21.68 -1.37 30.61
N ASP A 398 -22.36 -2.02 31.57
CA ASP A 398 -21.81 -3.17 32.31
C ASP A 398 -21.40 -4.32 31.36
N VAL A 399 -22.26 -4.62 30.38
CA VAL A 399 -22.00 -5.67 29.39
C VAL A 399 -20.86 -5.24 28.46
N PHE A 400 -20.83 -3.97 28.03
CA PHE A 400 -19.73 -3.41 27.24
C PHE A 400 -18.37 -3.58 27.95
N ILE A 401 -18.29 -3.20 29.23
CA ILE A 401 -17.06 -3.32 30.02
C ILE A 401 -16.68 -4.78 30.23
N THR A 402 -17.64 -5.65 30.54
CA THR A 402 -17.40 -7.09 30.74
C THR A 402 -16.81 -7.74 29.48
N ILE A 403 -17.29 -7.36 28.29
CA ILE A 403 -16.76 -7.85 27.02
C ILE A 403 -15.30 -7.44 26.86
N PHE A 404 -14.96 -6.17 27.08
CA PHE A 404 -13.57 -5.71 26.99
C PHE A 404 -12.68 -6.34 28.06
N GLN A 405 -13.19 -6.56 29.28
CA GLN A 405 -12.46 -7.30 30.32
C GLN A 405 -12.10 -8.71 29.88
N SER A 406 -13.04 -9.39 29.20
CA SER A 406 -12.79 -10.71 28.61
C SER A 406 -11.76 -10.64 27.48
N VAL A 407 -11.78 -9.60 26.63
CA VAL A 407 -10.78 -9.44 25.56
C VAL A 407 -9.38 -9.28 26.17
N PHE A 408 -9.19 -8.38 27.13
CA PHE A 408 -7.89 -8.17 27.77
C PHE A 408 -7.39 -9.40 28.53
N ALA A 409 -8.29 -10.15 29.18
CA ALA A 409 -7.93 -11.38 29.89
C ALA A 409 -7.37 -12.49 28.98
N THR A 410 -7.58 -12.42 27.66
CA THR A 410 -7.05 -13.42 26.71
C THR A 410 -5.62 -13.11 26.22
N ILE A 411 -5.10 -11.92 26.53
CA ILE A 411 -3.81 -11.46 26.01
C ILE A 411 -2.67 -12.06 26.84
N PRO A 412 -1.70 -12.76 26.22
CA PRO A 412 -0.55 -13.30 26.93
C PRO A 412 0.30 -12.23 27.61
N SER A 413 0.87 -12.58 28.76
CA SER A 413 1.59 -11.61 29.59
C SER A 413 2.81 -10.98 28.93
N HIS A 414 3.49 -11.68 28.02
CA HIS A 414 4.68 -11.18 27.34
C HIS A 414 4.39 -10.16 26.23
N LEU A 415 3.12 -9.98 25.84
CA LEU A 415 2.70 -9.01 24.80
C LEU A 415 2.16 -7.70 25.36
N PHE A 416 1.86 -7.65 26.66
CA PHE A 416 1.31 -6.45 27.27
C PHE A 416 2.34 -5.33 27.36
N LEU A 417 1.99 -4.18 26.78
CA LEU A 417 2.65 -2.91 27.02
C LEU A 417 1.80 -2.14 28.05
N PRO A 418 2.28 -1.87 29.28
CA PRO A 418 1.49 -1.26 30.36
C PRO A 418 1.34 0.27 30.17
N GLN A 419 0.91 0.66 28.97
CA GLN A 419 0.74 2.04 28.52
C GLN A 419 -0.70 2.25 28.06
N GLU A 420 -1.27 3.39 28.38
CA GLU A 420 -2.66 3.75 28.03
C GLU A 420 -2.94 3.61 26.53
N ALA A 421 -1.96 3.99 25.68
CA ALA A 421 -2.05 3.89 24.23
C ALA A 421 -2.23 2.45 23.71
N TYR A 422 -1.72 1.44 24.43
CA TYR A 422 -1.92 0.03 24.07
C TYR A 422 -3.39 -0.37 24.26
N TYR A 423 -3.97 -0.07 25.43
CA TYR A 423 -5.37 -0.36 25.73
C TYR A 423 -6.32 0.38 24.79
N HIS A 424 -6.04 1.66 24.54
CA HIS A 424 -6.76 2.46 23.56
C HIS A 424 -6.69 1.82 22.17
N SER A 425 -5.51 1.35 21.72
CA SER A 425 -5.37 0.67 20.42
C SER A 425 -6.23 -0.60 20.32
N VAL A 426 -6.31 -1.41 21.38
CA VAL A 426 -7.17 -2.61 21.41
C VAL A 426 -8.65 -2.22 21.33
N VAL A 427 -9.11 -1.26 22.15
CA VAL A 427 -10.50 -0.78 22.13
C VAL A 427 -10.87 -0.23 20.76
N TYR A 428 -10.00 0.61 20.20
CA TYR A 428 -10.17 1.19 18.87
C TYR A 428 -10.26 0.12 17.78
N LEU A 429 -9.30 -0.81 17.72
CA LEU A 429 -9.25 -1.85 16.70
C LEU A 429 -10.46 -2.78 16.77
N VAL A 430 -10.86 -3.20 17.98
CA VAL A 430 -12.06 -4.03 18.17
C VAL A 430 -13.27 -3.29 17.60
N LEU A 431 -13.57 -2.07 18.09
CA LEU A 431 -14.75 -1.32 17.65
C LEU A 431 -14.74 -1.02 16.15
N LYS A 432 -13.58 -0.66 15.58
CA LYS A 432 -13.45 -0.39 14.14
C LYS A 432 -13.71 -1.63 13.30
N LEU A 433 -13.19 -2.79 13.70
CA LEU A 433 -13.39 -4.06 12.99
C LEU A 433 -14.81 -4.60 13.12
N LEU A 434 -15.56 -4.21 14.16
CA LEU A 434 -17.00 -4.51 14.27
C LEU A 434 -17.88 -3.59 13.40
N GLY A 435 -17.28 -2.65 12.67
CA GLY A 435 -17.97 -1.75 11.76
C GLY A 435 -18.50 -0.47 12.40
N PHE A 436 -18.10 -0.15 13.64
CA PHE A 436 -18.51 1.09 14.27
C PHE A 436 -17.74 2.30 13.75
N THR A 437 -18.42 3.45 13.74
CA THR A 437 -17.79 4.76 13.51
C THR A 437 -17.14 5.22 14.81
N ILE A 438 -15.86 4.87 14.96
CA ILE A 438 -15.01 5.36 16.05
C ILE A 438 -13.93 6.29 15.51
N HIS A 439 -13.76 7.41 16.20
CA HIS A 439 -12.72 8.42 16.02
C HIS A 439 -11.82 8.43 17.26
N ALA A 440 -10.51 8.42 17.07
CA ALA A 440 -9.54 8.54 18.15
C ALA A 440 -8.95 9.95 18.19
N GLU A 441 -8.50 10.38 19.37
CA GLU A 441 -7.90 11.70 19.60
C GLU A 441 -8.73 12.87 19.04
N TRP A 442 -10.05 12.84 19.24
CA TRP A 442 -10.96 13.84 18.68
C TRP A 442 -10.61 15.25 19.21
N PRO A 443 -10.24 16.20 18.33
CA PRO A 443 -9.80 17.51 18.75
C PRO A 443 -10.97 18.36 19.26
N THR A 444 -10.74 19.09 20.33
CA THR A 444 -11.63 20.12 20.88
C THR A 444 -10.82 21.38 21.18
N ASN A 445 -11.49 22.49 21.48
CA ASN A 445 -10.82 23.72 21.90
C ASN A 445 -10.09 23.60 23.26
N LEU A 446 -10.47 22.64 24.11
CA LEU A 446 -9.92 22.48 25.48
C LEU A 446 -9.02 21.25 25.66
N GLY A 447 -8.85 20.43 24.62
CA GLY A 447 -8.05 19.22 24.65
C GLY A 447 -8.41 18.24 23.53
N ARG A 448 -8.15 16.95 23.76
CA ARG A 448 -8.53 15.86 22.86
C ARG A 448 -9.28 14.79 23.65
N ILE A 449 -10.37 14.29 23.07
CA ILE A 449 -11.12 13.15 23.61
C ILE A 449 -10.42 11.89 23.12
N ASP A 450 -10.14 10.93 24.00
CA ASP A 450 -9.41 9.72 23.58
C ASP A 450 -10.17 8.97 22.48
N ALA A 451 -11.46 8.70 22.68
CA ALA A 451 -12.30 8.13 21.63
C ALA A 451 -13.73 8.66 21.61
N VAL A 452 -14.25 8.89 20.40
CA VAL A 452 -15.65 9.22 20.14
C VAL A 452 -16.25 8.10 19.30
N LEU A 453 -17.23 7.40 19.87
CA LEU A 453 -17.94 6.31 19.22
C LEU A 453 -19.36 6.77 18.87
N GLU A 454 -19.67 6.81 17.58
CA GLU A 454 -20.96 7.23 17.05
C GLU A 454 -21.84 6.06 16.63
N LEU A 455 -23.06 6.05 17.15
CA LEU A 455 -24.16 5.19 16.74
C LEU A 455 -25.29 6.04 16.12
N PRO A 456 -26.33 5.42 15.53
CA PRO A 456 -27.46 6.16 14.96
C PRO A 456 -28.14 7.12 15.94
N ASP A 457 -28.29 6.73 17.21
CA ASP A 457 -29.06 7.46 18.23
C ASP A 457 -28.22 7.91 19.44
N THR A 458 -26.96 7.49 19.52
CA THR A 458 -26.11 7.65 20.71
C THR A 458 -24.66 8.03 20.32
N ILE A 459 -24.02 8.88 21.11
CA ILE A 459 -22.59 9.21 21.02
C ILE A 459 -21.94 8.86 22.36
N TYR A 460 -20.90 8.03 22.34
CA TYR A 460 -20.09 7.74 23.52
C TYR A 460 -18.79 8.54 23.45
N LEU A 461 -18.51 9.29 24.52
CA LEU A 461 -17.23 9.97 24.73
C LEU A 461 -16.44 9.14 25.74
N LEU A 462 -15.40 8.45 25.26
CA LEU A 462 -14.56 7.59 26.07
C LEU A 462 -13.27 8.31 26.43
N GLU A 463 -12.91 8.24 27.71
CA GLU A 463 -11.63 8.70 28.24
C GLU A 463 -10.97 7.56 29.02
N PHE A 464 -9.68 7.34 28.79
CA PHE A 464 -8.91 6.27 29.39
C PHE A 464 -7.92 6.84 30.40
N LYS A 465 -7.71 6.13 31.51
CA LYS A 465 -6.64 6.43 32.48
C LYS A 465 -6.01 5.15 33.01
N MET A 466 -4.75 5.24 33.44
CA MET A 466 -4.09 4.15 34.19
C MET A 466 -4.39 4.18 35.70
N SER A 467 -5.22 5.13 36.19
CA SER A 467 -5.42 5.40 37.62
C SER A 467 -6.84 5.16 38.12
N SER A 468 -7.85 5.87 37.60
CA SER A 468 -9.26 5.70 37.99
C SER A 468 -10.24 6.19 36.92
N GLY A 469 -11.36 5.49 36.78
CA GLY A 469 -12.44 5.86 35.88
C GLY A 469 -13.14 7.14 36.32
N ALA A 470 -13.10 7.48 37.61
CA ALA A 470 -13.60 8.76 38.12
C ALA A 470 -12.75 9.95 37.64
N ILE A 471 -11.43 9.81 37.63
CA ILE A 471 -10.52 10.84 37.10
C ILE A 471 -10.74 11.01 35.59
N ALA A 472 -10.87 9.91 34.86
CA ALA A 472 -11.18 9.93 33.43
C ALA A 472 -12.51 10.67 33.16
N LEU A 473 -13.59 10.31 33.86
CA LEU A 473 -14.89 10.99 33.71
C LEU A 473 -14.82 12.46 34.11
N GLN A 474 -14.06 12.79 35.16
CA GLN A 474 -13.89 14.17 35.61
C GLN A 474 -13.18 15.00 34.55
N GLN A 475 -12.18 14.46 33.85
CA GLN A 475 -11.53 15.14 32.74
C GLN A 475 -12.53 15.48 31.62
N ILE A 476 -13.42 14.55 31.24
CA ILE A 476 -14.46 14.81 30.22
C ILE A 476 -15.33 16.01 30.63
N ARG A 477 -15.70 16.10 31.93
CA ARG A 477 -16.53 17.18 32.47
C ARG A 477 -15.77 18.51 32.53
N ASP A 478 -14.56 18.51 33.09
CA ASP A 478 -13.73 19.70 33.27
C ASP A 478 -13.35 20.33 31.94
N LYS A 479 -13.09 19.49 30.93
CA LYS A 479 -12.77 19.92 29.57
C LYS A 479 -14.02 20.14 28.70
N GLN A 480 -15.21 19.93 29.25
CA GLN A 480 -16.49 20.17 28.58
C GLN A 480 -16.60 19.46 27.23
N TYR A 481 -16.05 18.26 27.12
CA TYR A 481 -15.94 17.50 25.86
C TYR A 481 -17.28 17.14 25.22
N ALA A 482 -18.39 17.23 25.95
CA ALA A 482 -19.74 17.06 25.41
C ALA A 482 -20.23 18.26 24.57
N GLN A 483 -19.65 19.45 24.73
CA GLN A 483 -20.12 20.68 24.09
C GLN A 483 -20.26 20.61 22.56
N PRO A 484 -19.30 20.04 21.80
CA PRO A 484 -19.41 19.92 20.35
C PRO A 484 -20.63 19.12 19.88
N PHE A 485 -21.21 18.30 20.76
CA PHE A 485 -22.29 17.36 20.45
C PHE A 485 -23.66 17.83 20.95
N LEU A 486 -23.77 18.99 21.61
CA LEU A 486 -25.03 19.50 22.17
C LEU A 486 -26.11 19.79 21.12
N GLY A 487 -25.71 20.08 19.88
CA GLY A 487 -26.64 20.27 18.76
C GLY A 487 -27.07 18.97 18.07
N SER A 488 -26.62 17.82 18.54
CA SER A 488 -27.00 16.52 18.00
C SER A 488 -28.33 16.07 18.61
N ASP A 489 -29.20 15.46 17.81
CA ASP A 489 -30.40 14.76 18.30
C ASP A 489 -30.06 13.42 19.01
N LYS A 490 -28.77 13.08 19.09
CA LYS A 490 -28.28 11.84 19.70
C LYS A 490 -28.09 12.00 21.21
N THR A 491 -28.31 10.91 21.95
CA THR A 491 -27.96 10.85 23.37
C THR A 491 -26.44 10.84 23.54
N VAL A 492 -25.88 11.76 24.31
CA VAL A 492 -24.43 11.77 24.60
C VAL A 492 -24.17 11.08 25.94
N ILE A 493 -23.32 10.06 25.95
CA ILE A 493 -22.92 9.30 27.14
C ILE A 493 -21.43 9.52 27.37
N LEU A 494 -21.07 9.94 28.58
CA LEU A 494 -19.68 10.12 29.00
C LEU A 494 -19.21 8.85 29.69
N LEU A 495 -18.04 8.31 29.32
CA LEU A 495 -17.52 7.07 29.89
C LEU A 495 -16.03 7.19 30.20
N GLY A 496 -15.71 7.24 31.50
CA GLY A 496 -14.33 7.16 31.99
C GLY A 496 -13.96 5.73 32.35
N ILE A 497 -12.86 5.22 31.81
CA ILE A 497 -12.40 3.83 31.99
C ILE A 497 -10.98 3.84 32.55
N ALA A 498 -10.74 3.03 33.58
CA ALA A 498 -9.41 2.82 34.14
C ALA A 498 -8.86 1.42 33.91
N PHE A 499 -7.61 1.39 33.46
CA PHE A 499 -6.79 0.20 33.33
C PHE A 499 -5.76 0.14 34.43
N ASP A 500 -5.34 -1.07 34.78
CA ASP A 500 -4.28 -1.30 35.76
C ASP A 500 -3.08 -2.04 35.14
N ARG A 501 -1.88 -1.72 35.61
CA ARG A 501 -0.62 -2.29 35.08
C ARG A 501 -0.38 -3.72 35.54
N GLU A 502 -0.84 -4.07 36.74
CA GLU A 502 -0.58 -5.38 37.34
C GLU A 502 -1.58 -6.42 36.83
N SER A 503 -2.87 -6.14 36.96
CA SER A 503 -3.97 -6.98 36.47
C SER A 503 -4.14 -6.92 34.96
N ARG A 504 -3.61 -5.88 34.30
CA ARG A 504 -3.60 -5.69 32.84
C ARG A 504 -4.99 -5.69 32.22
N ASN A 505 -5.93 -5.14 32.98
CA ASN A 505 -7.35 -5.18 32.66
C ASN A 505 -8.04 -3.89 33.11
N ILE A 506 -9.32 -3.73 32.75
CA ILE A 506 -10.20 -2.67 33.26
C ILE A 506 -10.52 -2.99 34.72
N VAL A 507 -10.21 -2.04 35.61
CA VAL A 507 -10.41 -2.18 37.06
C VAL A 507 -11.48 -1.25 37.63
N ASP A 508 -11.75 -0.12 36.97
CA ASP A 508 -12.77 0.85 37.40
C ASP A 508 -13.34 1.57 36.16
N TRP A 509 -14.61 1.97 36.25
CA TRP A 509 -15.26 2.79 35.23
C TRP A 509 -16.39 3.63 35.84
N LYS A 510 -16.64 4.80 35.24
CA LYS A 510 -17.73 5.72 35.63
C LYS A 510 -18.38 6.29 34.37
N HIS A 511 -19.67 6.58 34.45
CA HIS A 511 -20.41 7.19 33.35
C HIS A 511 -21.29 8.34 33.81
N ALA A 512 -21.74 9.17 32.86
CA ALA A 512 -22.67 10.27 33.08
C ALA A 512 -23.56 10.53 31.86
#